data_AF-A0A7C0W9G4-F1
#
_entry.id   AF-A0A7C0W9G4-F1
#
_cell.length_a   1.000
_cell.length_b   1.000
_cell.length_c   1.000
_cell.angle_alpha   90.00
_cell.angle_beta   90.00
_cell.angle_gamma   90.00
#
_symmetry.space_group_name_H-M   'P 1'
#
loop_
_entity.id
_entity.type
_entity.pdbx_description
1 polymer ?
#
loop_
_entity_poly.entity_id
_entity_poly.type
_entity_poly.pdbx_seq_one_letter_code
_entity_poly.pdbx_strand_id
1 'polypeptide(L)' 'MHSPDLLSICLTAFIAVFTLLAVLAIVMRLIAAIFAHKEPTTDAAVLAAVTAAVSAVYPGTIITKVEEVK' A
#
# COMPACT_ATOMS: atom_id res chain seq x y z
N MET A 1 -44.92 -14.87 -20.17
CA MET A 1 -44.13 -14.34 -19.05
C MET A 1 -42.80 -15.07 -19.03
N HIS A 2 -41.79 -14.54 -19.75
CA HIS A 2 -40.44 -15.09 -19.82
C HIS A 2 -39.58 -14.38 -18.75
N SER A 3 -39.96 -14.58 -17.48
CA SER A 3 -39.31 -13.96 -16.32
C SER A 3 -37.87 -14.46 -16.02
N PRO A 4 -37.46 -15.71 -16.35
CA PRO A 4 -36.13 -16.19 -15.96
C PRO A 4 -34.98 -15.58 -16.78
N ASP A 5 -35.20 -15.16 -18.02
CA ASP A 5 -34.11 -14.68 -18.89
C ASP A 5 -33.57 -13.32 -18.45
N LEU A 6 -34.44 -12.34 -18.19
CA LEU A 6 -34.02 -10.99 -17.80
C LEU A 6 -33.26 -11.00 -16.47
N LEU A 7 -33.74 -11.78 -15.50
CA LEU A 7 -33.09 -11.89 -14.20
C LEU A 7 -31.73 -12.61 -14.33
N SER A 8 -31.63 -13.65 -15.17
CA SER A 8 -30.39 -14.36 -15.46
C SER A 8 -29.35 -13.49 -16.16
N ILE A 9 -29.79 -12.68 -17.13
CA ILE A 9 -28.91 -11.73 -17.86
C ILE A 9 -28.40 -10.63 -16.91
N CYS A 10 -29.26 -10.07 -16.07
CA CYS A 10 -28.85 -9.09 -15.07
C CYS A 10 -27.84 -9.68 -14.06
N LEU A 11 -28.05 -10.91 -13.62
CA LEU A 11 -27.15 -11.58 -12.67
C LEU A 11 -25.78 -11.85 -13.29
N THR A 12 -25.75 -12.37 -14.52
CA THR A 12 -24.51 -12.66 -15.25
C THR A 12 -23.72 -11.39 -15.58
N ALA A 13 -24.39 -10.31 -15.98
CA ALA A 13 -23.76 -9.01 -16.20
C ALA A 13 -23.13 -8.45 -14.91
N PHE A 14 -23.83 -8.55 -13.78
CA PHE A 14 -23.30 -8.08 -12.49
C PHE A 14 -22.04 -8.84 -12.08
N ILE A 15 -22.06 -10.18 -12.22
CA ILE A 15 -20.90 -11.03 -11.93
C ILE A 15 -19.75 -10.71 -12.88
N ALA A 16 -20.02 -10.50 -14.17
CA ALA A 16 -19.00 -10.15 -15.16
C ALA A 16 -18.29 -8.82 -14.81
N VAL A 17 -19.03 -7.80 -14.37
CA VAL A 17 -18.42 -6.53 -13.96
C VAL A 17 -17.59 -6.70 -12.68
N PHE A 18 -18.12 -7.41 -11.68
CA PHE A 18 -17.38 -7.66 -10.43
C PHE A 18 -16.09 -8.44 -10.66
N THR A 19 -16.14 -9.46 -11.52
CA THR A 19 -14.94 -10.25 -11.87
C THR A 19 -13.91 -9.38 -12.59
N LEU A 20 -14.33 -8.54 -13.53
CA LEU A 20 -13.43 -7.60 -14.22
C LEU A 20 -12.78 -6.61 -13.25
N LEU A 21 -13.56 -6.01 -12.35
CA LEU A 21 -13.05 -5.10 -11.31
C LEU A 21 -12.11 -5.82 -10.33
N ALA A 22 -12.42 -7.05 -9.94
CA ALA A 22 -11.56 -7.86 -9.07
C ALA A 22 -10.21 -8.17 -9.74
N VAL A 23 -10.20 -8.52 -11.02
CA VAL A 23 -8.98 -8.75 -11.79
C VAL A 23 -8.12 -7.49 -11.84
N LEU A 24 -8.73 -6.34 -12.16
CA LEU A 24 -8.02 -5.06 -12.18
C LEU A 24 -7.42 -4.71 -10.81
N ALA A 25 -8.17 -4.93 -9.73
CA ALA A 25 -7.69 -4.70 -8.36
C ALA A 25 -6.52 -5.62 -7.99
N ILE A 26 -6.56 -6.89 -8.41
CA ILE A 26 -5.47 -7.86 -8.21
C ILE A 26 -4.23 -7.43 -8.99
N VAL A 27 -4.39 -7.00 -10.25
CA VAL A 27 -3.27 -6.51 -11.07
C VAL A 27 -2.64 -5.29 -10.41
N MET A 28 -3.44 -4.32 -9.95
CA MET A 28 -2.93 -3.15 -9.23
C MET A 28 -2.19 -3.55 -7.95
N ARG A 29 -2.71 -4.51 -7.16
CA ARG A 29 -2.03 -5.03 -5.96
C ARG A 29 -0.73 -5.77 -6.29
N LEU A 30 -0.70 -6.54 -7.37
CA LEU A 30 0.52 -7.23 -7.82
C LEU A 30 1.58 -6.22 -8.24
N ILE A 31 1.21 -5.21 -9.03
CA ILE A 31 2.10 -4.12 -9.41
C ILE A 31 2.58 -3.41 -8.15
N ALA A 32 1.69 -3.06 -7.22
CA ALA A 32 2.06 -2.41 -5.97
C ALA A 32 2.89 -3.31 -5.04
N ALA A 33 2.82 -4.63 -5.13
CA ALA A 33 3.66 -5.54 -4.34
C ALA A 33 5.04 -5.75 -4.98
N ILE A 34 5.11 -5.82 -6.30
CA ILE A 34 6.36 -5.97 -7.06
C ILE A 34 7.15 -4.65 -7.06
N PHE A 35 6.44 -3.54 -7.24
CA PHE A 35 6.95 -2.16 -7.22
C PHE A 35 6.59 -1.45 -5.92
N ALA A 36 6.32 -2.18 -4.83
CA ALA A 36 6.39 -1.60 -3.50
C ALA A 36 7.82 -1.12 -3.38
N HIS A 37 8.03 0.15 -3.73
CA HIS A 37 9.11 0.94 -3.22
C HIS A 37 9.06 0.61 -1.74
N LYS A 38 10.04 -0.16 -1.26
CA LYS A 38 10.36 -0.17 0.15
C LYS A 38 10.54 1.32 0.39
N GLU A 39 9.51 1.99 0.91
CA GLU A 39 9.77 3.16 1.71
C GLU A 39 10.88 2.67 2.61
N PRO A 40 12.05 3.34 2.64
CA PRO A 40 12.95 3.13 3.73
C PRO A 40 12.13 3.56 4.95
N THR A 41 11.33 2.63 5.47
CA THR A 41 10.88 2.62 6.83
C THR A 41 12.21 2.52 7.56
N THR A 42 12.85 3.67 7.79
CA THR A 42 14.01 3.79 8.65
C THR A 42 13.63 2.97 9.85
N ASP A 43 14.35 1.85 10.03
CA ASP A 43 13.96 0.85 11.01
C ASP A 43 13.72 1.59 12.32
N ALA A 44 12.60 1.34 12.99
CA ALA A 44 12.28 2.06 14.21
C ALA A 44 13.44 1.97 15.22
N ALA A 45 14.21 0.87 15.15
CA ALA A 45 15.48 0.71 15.85
C ALA A 45 16.58 1.71 15.41
N VAL A 46 16.78 1.93 14.11
CA VAL A 46 17.74 2.90 13.57
C VAL A 46 17.31 4.33 13.91
N LEU A 47 16.03 4.65 13.75
CA LEU A 47 15.50 5.96 14.13
C LEU A 47 15.68 6.22 15.64
N ALA A 48 15.42 5.22 16.49
CA ALA A 48 15.64 5.32 17.92
C ALA A 48 17.12 5.48 18.29
N ALA A 49 18.02 4.73 17.63
CA ALA A 49 19.46 4.84 17.85
C ALA A 49 20.00 6.21 17.46
N VAL A 50 19.61 6.72 16.29
CA VAL A 50 20.00 8.07 15.82
C VAL A 50 19.42 9.14 16.73
N THR A 51 18.14 9.01 17.13
CA THR A 51 17.50 9.98 18.04
C THR A 51 18.18 10.00 19.41
N ALA A 52 18.53 8.84 19.96
CA ALA A 52 19.27 8.75 21.22
C ALA A 52 20.65 9.42 21.12
N ALA A 53 21.41 9.12 20.06
CA ALA A 53 22.72 9.71 19.82
C ALA A 53 22.64 11.24 19.64
N VAL A 54 21.70 11.73 18.81
CA VAL A 54 21.52 13.16 18.56
C VAL A 54 21.06 13.88 19.83
N SER A 55 20.16 13.29 20.62
CA SER A 55 19.71 13.90 21.88
C SER A 55 20.82 14.05 22.92
N ALA A 56 21.81 13.15 22.91
CA ALA A 56 22.95 13.21 23.81
C ALA A 56 23.96 14.31 23.45
N VAL A 57 24.12 14.59 22.14
CA VAL A 57 25.10 15.58 21.65
C VAL A 57 24.45 16.96 21.45
N TYR A 58 23.19 17.01 21.02
CA TYR A 58 22.45 18.22 20.67
C TYR A 58 21.06 18.24 21.31
N PRO A 59 20.99 18.48 22.64
CA PRO A 59 19.71 18.50 23.36
C PRO A 59 18.80 19.62 22.84
N GLY A 60 17.51 19.30 22.65
CA GLY A 60 16.49 20.25 22.19
C GLY A 60 16.38 20.44 20.68
N THR A 61 17.12 19.67 19.88
CA THR A 61 17.01 19.70 18.41
C THR A 61 15.96 18.72 17.89
N ILE A 62 15.26 19.09 16.81
CA ILE A 62 14.26 18.24 16.15
C ILE A 62 14.86 17.67 14.87
N ILE A 63 14.82 16.35 14.74
CA ILE A 63 15.27 15.64 13.54
C ILE A 63 14.21 15.80 12.45
N THR A 64 14.52 16.56 11.40
CA THR A 64 13.57 16.86 10.30
C THR A 64 13.72 15.93 9.10
N LYS A 65 14.89 15.29 8.93
CA LYS A 65 15.16 14.35 7.83
C LYS A 65 16.29 13.41 8.21
N VAL A 66 16.14 12.11 7.94
CA VAL A 66 17.19 11.10 8.10
C VAL A 66 17.34 10.38 6.76
N GLU A 67 18.52 10.48 6.16
CA GLU A 67 18.88 9.78 4.92
C GLU A 67 20.11 8.92 5.18
N GLU A 68 20.04 7.64 4.84
CA GLU A 68 21.21 6.78 4.80
C GLU A 68 22.01 7.08 3.53
N VAL A 69 23.29 7.44 3.69
CA VAL A 69 24.23 7.60 2.57
C VAL A 69 25.07 6.33 2.49
N LYS A 70 25.04 5.67 1.33
CA LYS A 70 25.80 4.43 1.05
C LYS A 70 27.20 4.74 0.52
#